data_AF-A0A7C8I382-F1
#
_entry.id   AF-A0A7C8I382-F1
#
_cell.length_a   1.000
_cell.length_b   1.000
_cell.length_c   1.000
_cell.angle_alpha   90.00
_cell.angle_beta   90.00
_cell.angle_gamma   90.00
#
_symmetry.space_group_name_H-M   'P 1'
#
loop_
_entity.id
_entity.type
_entity.pdbx_description
1 polymer ?
#
loop_
_entity_poly.entity_id
_entity_poly.type
_entity_poly.pdbx_seq_one_letter_code
_entity_poly.pdbx_strand_id
1 'polypeptide(L)'
;MADSIENDLVRAADVPATAAVYRVVRRRFRTLDGIYKLVREAKHAYTTQDIHMLGDTWKRYKPDIGFRLQSAPLQVQLDEMQQAQAWLFAVIAYHETLGRGYFFPLFRFAIETDRDKWSEVQELYMVLTDGEDATQQIRVALAVIVHGNHASRLRDVHERANQHMEWQAKHTITPDLVEAREAVANKSRTSKVDGFTCAVSLNTLKRDEDRSCPICQNSHLDFSSFTLEDLIADYPVQIKFCGHIIGKSCLELWIDTPLTDPARYPHRTCPICRVQITGRDLAPPSRELQNHVRFNASCHELKKAVWMKNSECWLAIKRMMSEETALEALRKELLEQKDAEDYNTKQEELDNKLNDLKPLKKALGFGEQLWKKLRAEWQEAGMKT
;
A
#
# COMPACT_ATOMS: atom_id res chain seq x y z
N MET A 1 5.55 -3.57 -14.51
CA MET A 1 4.67 -2.41 -14.77
C MET A 1 3.80 -2.07 -13.56
N ALA A 2 3.13 -3.02 -12.90
CA ALA A 2 2.37 -2.77 -11.66
C ALA A 2 3.23 -2.13 -10.53
N ASP A 3 4.46 -2.58 -10.32
CA ASP A 3 5.36 -2.06 -9.26
C ASP A 3 5.81 -0.59 -9.45
N SER A 4 5.73 -0.02 -10.66
CA SER A 4 6.03 1.41 -10.87
C SER A 4 4.87 2.29 -10.42
N ILE A 5 3.64 1.85 -10.71
CA ILE A 5 2.41 2.59 -10.43
C ILE A 5 2.17 2.69 -8.92
N GLU A 6 2.43 1.63 -8.16
CA GLU A 6 2.29 1.67 -6.70
C GLU A 6 3.27 2.65 -6.05
N ASN A 7 4.53 2.69 -6.52
CA ASN A 7 5.52 3.65 -6.04
C ASN A 7 5.14 5.11 -6.35
N ASP A 8 4.52 5.34 -7.50
CA ASP A 8 4.05 6.67 -7.91
C ASP A 8 2.79 7.12 -7.15
N LEU A 9 1.88 6.19 -6.83
CA LEU A 9 0.72 6.44 -5.98
C LEU A 9 1.12 6.78 -4.54
N VAL A 10 2.14 6.11 -4.00
CA VAL A 10 2.69 6.44 -2.68
C VAL A 10 3.28 7.85 -2.68
N ARG A 11 4.06 8.23 -3.69
CA ARG A 11 4.60 9.60 -3.82
C ARG A 11 3.51 10.67 -3.92
N ALA A 12 2.42 10.38 -4.62
CA ALA A 12 1.28 11.30 -4.72
C ALA A 12 0.51 11.45 -3.40
N ALA A 13 0.66 10.55 -2.43
CA ALA A 13 0.07 10.72 -1.10
C ALA A 13 0.86 11.73 -0.25
N ASP A 14 2.19 11.82 -0.44
CA ASP A 14 3.10 12.50 0.50
C ASP A 14 3.37 13.99 0.21
N VAL A 15 3.19 14.45 -1.03
CA VAL A 15 3.39 15.88 -1.39
C VAL A 15 2.07 16.63 -1.32
N PRO A 16 1.90 17.86 -0.83
CA PRO A 16 0.61 18.57 -0.91
C PRO A 16 0.19 18.91 -2.35
N ALA A 17 -1.09 18.76 -2.72
CA ALA A 17 -1.61 19.15 -4.04
C ALA A 17 -2.11 20.59 -4.06
N THR A 18 -2.39 21.15 -5.25
CA THR A 18 -3.08 22.44 -5.34
C THR A 18 -4.56 22.32 -4.94
N ALA A 19 -5.15 23.41 -4.44
CA ALA A 19 -6.59 23.46 -4.11
C ALA A 19 -7.50 23.13 -5.32
N ALA A 20 -7.04 23.41 -6.55
CA ALA A 20 -7.74 23.04 -7.77
C ALA A 20 -7.84 21.52 -7.94
N VAL A 21 -6.74 20.79 -7.73
CA VAL A 21 -6.69 19.32 -7.78
C VAL A 21 -7.65 18.72 -6.75
N TYR A 22 -7.62 19.20 -5.49
CA TYR A 22 -8.54 18.71 -4.46
C TYR A 22 -10.02 18.94 -4.80
N ARG A 23 -10.38 20.06 -5.45
CA ARG A 23 -11.77 20.30 -5.90
C ARG A 23 -12.20 19.28 -6.94
N VAL A 24 -11.33 18.96 -7.90
CA VAL A 24 -11.61 17.95 -8.93
C VAL A 24 -11.73 16.56 -8.30
N VAL A 25 -10.81 16.18 -7.41
CA VAL A 25 -10.87 14.90 -6.67
C VAL A 25 -12.19 14.76 -5.91
N ARG A 26 -12.63 15.80 -5.18
CA ARG A 26 -13.92 15.78 -4.46
C ARG A 26 -15.12 15.64 -5.40
N ARG A 27 -15.08 16.25 -6.59
CA ARG A 27 -16.13 16.06 -7.61
C ARG A 27 -16.15 14.61 -8.08
N ARG A 28 -14.99 14.04 -8.39
CA ARG A 28 -14.87 12.64 -8.86
C ARG A 28 -15.36 11.64 -7.81
N PHE A 29 -15.08 11.86 -6.53
CA PHE A 29 -15.66 11.03 -5.45
C PHE A 29 -17.19 11.07 -5.41
N ARG A 30 -17.80 12.25 -5.57
CA ARG A 30 -19.28 12.36 -5.61
C ARG A 30 -19.87 11.58 -6.79
N THR A 31 -19.26 11.69 -7.97
CA THR A 31 -19.68 10.89 -9.13
C THR A 31 -19.50 9.40 -8.85
N LEU A 32 -18.37 9.01 -8.27
CA LEU A 32 -18.06 7.61 -7.94
C LEU A 32 -19.08 7.01 -6.95
N ASP A 33 -19.48 7.77 -5.93
CA ASP A 33 -20.54 7.35 -4.99
C ASP A 33 -21.88 7.11 -5.73
N GLY A 34 -22.19 7.95 -6.72
CA GLY A 34 -23.34 7.77 -7.62
C GLY A 34 -23.23 6.51 -8.47
N ILE A 35 -22.04 6.21 -9.01
CA ILE A 35 -21.75 4.98 -9.74
C ILE A 35 -21.95 3.76 -8.84
N TYR A 36 -21.41 3.76 -7.63
CA TYR A 36 -21.56 2.65 -6.69
C TYR A 36 -23.02 2.39 -6.33
N LYS A 37 -23.78 3.44 -6.02
CA LYS A 37 -25.23 3.33 -5.78
C LYS A 37 -25.93 2.68 -6.97
N LEU A 38 -25.63 3.14 -8.18
CA LEU A 38 -26.21 2.63 -9.40
C LEU A 38 -25.87 1.15 -9.63
N VAL A 39 -24.61 0.74 -9.45
CA VAL A 39 -24.19 -0.67 -9.58
C VAL A 39 -24.89 -1.58 -8.57
N ARG A 40 -25.07 -1.13 -7.33
CA ARG A 40 -25.78 -1.91 -6.30
C ARG A 40 -27.26 -2.10 -6.62
N GLU A 41 -27.90 -1.06 -7.14
CA GLU A 41 -29.34 -1.05 -7.46
C GLU A 41 -29.66 -1.72 -8.80
N ALA A 42 -28.77 -1.64 -9.79
CA ALA A 42 -29.06 -1.95 -11.19
C ALA A 42 -28.59 -3.34 -11.65
N LYS A 43 -28.61 -4.36 -10.78
CA LYS A 43 -28.06 -5.72 -11.05
C LYS A 43 -28.43 -6.33 -12.41
N HIS A 44 -29.52 -5.88 -13.07
CA HIS A 44 -29.93 -6.32 -14.40
C HIS A 44 -30.38 -5.20 -15.38
N ALA A 45 -30.15 -3.91 -15.11
CA ALA A 45 -30.76 -2.84 -15.93
C ALA A 45 -29.91 -2.39 -17.14
N TYR A 46 -28.65 -2.83 -17.23
CA TYR A 46 -27.72 -2.41 -18.28
C TYR A 46 -27.44 -3.48 -19.35
N THR A 47 -28.12 -4.62 -19.29
CA THR A 47 -27.92 -5.83 -20.13
C THR A 47 -28.28 -5.67 -21.60
N THR A 48 -28.82 -4.52 -22.02
CA THR A 48 -29.25 -4.27 -23.41
C THR A 48 -28.66 -2.96 -23.95
N GLN A 49 -27.34 -2.85 -23.96
CA GLN A 49 -26.68 -1.84 -24.78
C GLN A 49 -26.43 -2.42 -26.17
N ASP A 50 -26.83 -1.68 -27.21
CA ASP A 50 -26.53 -2.01 -28.61
C ASP A 50 -25.06 -1.65 -28.90
N ILE A 51 -24.35 -2.50 -29.65
CA ILE A 51 -22.99 -2.25 -30.14
C ILE A 51 -22.91 -0.93 -30.92
N HIS A 52 -23.98 -0.56 -31.63
CA HIS A 52 -24.05 0.72 -32.35
C HIS A 52 -24.01 1.90 -31.38
N MET A 53 -24.74 1.81 -30.27
CA MET A 53 -24.69 2.83 -29.22
C MET A 53 -23.32 2.93 -28.56
N LEU A 54 -22.64 1.80 -28.33
CA LEU A 54 -21.27 1.81 -27.80
C LEU A 54 -20.29 2.40 -28.82
N GLY A 55 -20.44 2.07 -30.10
CA GLY A 55 -19.65 2.64 -31.19
C GLY A 55 -19.83 4.17 -31.28
N ASP A 56 -21.04 4.68 -31.15
CA ASP A 56 -21.30 6.12 -31.15
C ASP A 56 -20.79 6.81 -29.88
N THR A 57 -20.89 6.13 -28.73
CA THR A 57 -20.28 6.59 -27.47
C THR A 57 -18.76 6.68 -27.61
N TRP A 58 -18.14 5.66 -28.22
CA TRP A 58 -16.71 5.63 -28.51
C TRP A 58 -16.29 6.74 -29.46
N LYS A 59 -17.00 6.96 -30.57
CA LYS A 59 -16.71 8.05 -31.50
C LYS A 59 -16.77 9.43 -30.83
N ARG A 60 -17.68 9.64 -29.87
CA ARG A 60 -17.72 10.90 -29.10
C ARG A 60 -16.53 11.03 -28.14
N TYR A 61 -16.06 9.92 -27.60
CA TYR A 61 -14.95 9.88 -26.63
C TYR A 61 -13.56 9.92 -27.30
N LYS A 62 -13.41 9.28 -28.46
CA LYS A 62 -12.20 9.14 -29.28
C LYS A 62 -12.58 9.22 -30.78
N PRO A 63 -12.82 10.42 -31.32
CA PRO A 63 -13.29 10.59 -32.70
C PRO A 63 -12.32 10.07 -33.75
N ASP A 64 -11.01 10.10 -33.44
CA ASP A 64 -9.95 9.73 -34.38
C ASP A 64 -9.67 8.22 -34.44
N ILE A 65 -10.33 7.41 -33.61
CA ILE A 65 -10.05 5.97 -33.49
C ILE A 65 -11.33 5.18 -33.78
N GLY A 66 -11.28 4.31 -34.80
CA GLY A 66 -12.40 3.41 -35.13
C GLY A 66 -12.73 2.46 -33.97
N PHE A 67 -14.00 2.11 -33.79
CA PHE A 67 -14.40 1.18 -32.73
C PHE A 67 -14.12 -0.27 -33.14
N ARG A 68 -13.28 -0.98 -32.37
CA ARG A 68 -12.73 -2.31 -32.73
C ARG A 68 -13.77 -3.34 -33.16
N LEU A 69 -14.93 -3.36 -32.50
CA LEU A 69 -15.96 -4.38 -32.72
C LEU A 69 -16.94 -4.05 -33.85
N GLN A 70 -16.84 -2.88 -34.48
CA GLN A 70 -17.83 -2.42 -35.48
C GLN A 70 -17.89 -3.33 -36.73
N SER A 71 -16.82 -4.07 -37.03
CA SER A 71 -16.74 -5.02 -38.16
C SER A 71 -16.69 -6.49 -37.73
N ALA A 72 -16.79 -6.79 -36.43
CA ALA A 72 -16.76 -8.16 -35.93
C ALA A 72 -18.11 -8.89 -36.18
N PRO A 73 -18.14 -10.24 -36.22
CA PRO A 73 -19.38 -10.99 -36.27
C PRO A 73 -20.27 -10.71 -35.05
N LEU A 74 -21.60 -10.66 -35.24
CA LEU A 74 -22.57 -10.34 -34.18
C LEU A 74 -22.36 -11.17 -32.91
N GLN A 75 -22.10 -12.48 -33.04
CA GLN A 75 -21.86 -13.35 -31.88
C GLN A 75 -20.65 -12.90 -31.07
N VAL A 76 -19.54 -12.54 -31.73
CA VAL A 76 -18.32 -12.05 -31.07
C VAL A 76 -18.60 -10.72 -30.37
N GLN A 77 -19.39 -9.84 -30.99
CA GLN A 77 -19.79 -8.58 -30.37
C GLN A 77 -20.59 -8.82 -29.08
N LEU A 78 -21.59 -9.70 -29.12
CA LEU A 78 -22.42 -10.03 -27.96
C LEU A 78 -21.60 -10.67 -26.83
N ASP A 79 -20.75 -11.63 -27.16
CA ASP A 79 -19.93 -12.34 -26.17
C ASP A 79 -18.95 -11.40 -25.46
N GLU A 80 -18.24 -10.55 -26.21
CA GLU A 80 -17.28 -9.62 -25.63
C GLU A 80 -17.98 -8.50 -24.84
N MET A 81 -19.15 -8.05 -25.27
CA MET A 81 -19.94 -7.08 -24.52
C MET A 81 -20.41 -7.64 -23.18
N GLN A 82 -20.93 -8.87 -23.16
CA GLN A 82 -21.35 -9.53 -21.93
C GLN A 82 -20.17 -9.72 -20.97
N GLN A 83 -19.01 -10.14 -21.49
CA GLN A 83 -17.79 -10.28 -20.69
C GLN A 83 -17.30 -8.94 -20.13
N ALA A 84 -17.27 -7.88 -20.96
CA ALA A 84 -16.89 -6.54 -20.56
C ALA A 84 -17.82 -5.97 -19.48
N GLN A 85 -19.12 -6.21 -19.62
CA GLN A 85 -20.12 -5.77 -18.65
C GLN A 85 -19.94 -6.49 -17.31
N ALA A 86 -19.84 -7.82 -17.33
CA ALA A 86 -19.62 -8.61 -16.11
C ALA A 86 -18.32 -8.18 -15.41
N TRP A 87 -17.25 -8.00 -16.19
CA TRP A 87 -15.96 -7.53 -15.69
C TRP A 87 -16.07 -6.15 -15.03
N LEU A 88 -16.70 -5.17 -15.70
CA LEU A 88 -16.85 -3.81 -15.19
C LEU A 88 -17.57 -3.78 -13.84
N PHE A 89 -18.72 -4.47 -13.74
CA PHE A 89 -19.50 -4.45 -12.50
C PHE A 89 -18.79 -5.18 -11.35
N ALA A 90 -18.15 -6.31 -11.61
CA ALA A 90 -17.37 -7.01 -10.59
C ALA A 90 -16.19 -6.17 -10.10
N VAL A 91 -15.48 -5.48 -11.00
CA VAL A 91 -14.39 -4.57 -10.64
C VAL A 91 -14.91 -3.40 -9.83
N ILE A 92 -15.98 -2.73 -10.26
CA ILE A 92 -16.58 -1.60 -9.50
C ILE A 92 -17.02 -2.05 -8.10
N ALA A 93 -17.74 -3.17 -8.00
CA ALA A 93 -18.23 -3.68 -6.72
C ALA A 93 -17.08 -4.06 -5.78
N TYR A 94 -16.02 -4.69 -6.29
CA TYR A 94 -14.83 -4.97 -5.50
C TYR A 94 -14.14 -3.68 -5.06
N HIS A 95 -13.94 -2.75 -5.98
CA HIS A 95 -13.26 -1.49 -5.71
C HIS A 95 -14.03 -0.56 -4.76
N GLU A 96 -15.36 -0.66 -4.66
CA GLU A 96 -16.13 -0.01 -3.60
C GLU A 96 -15.57 -0.34 -2.20
N THR A 97 -15.05 -1.57 -2.00
CA THR A 97 -14.48 -2.02 -0.71
C THR A 97 -13.13 -1.40 -0.38
N LEU A 98 -12.38 -0.88 -1.36
CA LEU A 98 -11.05 -0.28 -1.15
C LEU A 98 -11.09 1.11 -0.47
N GLY A 99 -12.26 1.75 -0.48
CA GLY A 99 -12.49 3.01 0.21
C GLY A 99 -11.68 4.21 -0.32
N ARG A 100 -11.77 5.33 0.39
CA ARG A 100 -11.17 6.62 -0.05
C ARG A 100 -9.64 6.60 -0.07
N GLY A 101 -9.00 5.83 0.81
CA GLY A 101 -7.54 5.76 0.93
C GLY A 101 -6.87 5.29 -0.37
N TYR A 102 -7.51 4.39 -1.11
CA TYR A 102 -7.02 3.93 -2.41
C TYR A 102 -7.28 4.92 -3.56
N PHE A 103 -8.51 5.43 -3.66
CA PHE A 103 -8.90 6.29 -4.79
C PHE A 103 -8.34 7.71 -4.70
N PHE A 104 -8.05 8.21 -3.51
CA PHE A 104 -7.55 9.57 -3.37
C PHE A 104 -6.19 9.75 -4.07
N PRO A 105 -5.16 8.92 -3.80
CA PRO A 105 -3.90 8.96 -4.54
C PRO A 105 -4.10 8.70 -6.04
N LEU A 106 -4.98 7.76 -6.40
CA LEU A 106 -5.26 7.42 -7.80
C LEU A 106 -5.78 8.60 -8.59
N PHE A 107 -6.84 9.26 -8.10
CA PHE A 107 -7.43 10.42 -8.78
C PHE A 107 -6.46 11.57 -8.84
N ARG A 108 -5.77 11.85 -7.73
CA ARG A 108 -4.81 12.93 -7.68
C ARG A 108 -3.71 12.73 -8.72
N PHE A 109 -3.05 11.59 -8.69
CA PHE A 109 -1.97 11.28 -9.62
C PHE A 109 -2.45 11.39 -11.08
N ALA A 110 -3.61 10.82 -11.40
CA ALA A 110 -4.17 10.91 -12.75
C ALA A 110 -4.53 12.35 -13.18
N ILE A 111 -4.96 13.21 -12.25
CA ILE A 111 -5.23 14.63 -12.55
C ILE A 111 -3.92 15.41 -12.80
N GLU A 112 -2.86 15.08 -12.06
CA GLU A 112 -1.57 15.76 -12.14
C GLU A 112 -0.69 15.24 -13.29
N THR A 113 -1.08 14.13 -13.93
CA THR A 113 -0.32 13.46 -14.99
C THR A 113 -1.04 13.53 -16.33
N ASP A 114 -0.27 13.65 -17.42
CA ASP A 114 -0.78 13.58 -18.78
C ASP A 114 -1.50 12.26 -19.08
N ARG A 115 -2.56 12.32 -19.90
CA ARG A 115 -3.45 11.19 -20.20
C ARG A 115 -2.77 10.01 -20.88
N ASP A 116 -1.73 10.26 -21.67
CA ASP A 116 -0.93 9.23 -22.35
C ASP A 116 -0.10 8.37 -21.38
N LYS A 117 0.10 8.83 -20.15
CA LYS A 117 0.82 8.10 -19.09
C LYS A 117 -0.11 7.37 -18.13
N TRP A 118 -1.42 7.47 -18.30
CA TRP A 118 -2.36 6.80 -17.41
C TRP A 118 -2.29 5.28 -17.57
N SER A 119 -2.33 4.58 -16.44
CA SER A 119 -2.58 3.15 -16.44
C SER A 119 -4.03 2.85 -16.85
N GLU A 120 -4.31 1.60 -17.25
CA GLU A 120 -5.66 1.17 -17.65
C GLU A 120 -6.70 1.39 -16.52
N VAL A 121 -6.29 1.20 -15.25
CA VAL A 121 -7.15 1.47 -14.08
C VAL A 121 -7.37 2.97 -13.90
N GLN A 122 -6.34 3.80 -14.09
CA GLN A 122 -6.48 5.25 -14.03
C GLN A 122 -7.41 5.75 -15.13
N GLU A 123 -7.22 5.29 -16.38
CA GLU A 123 -8.10 5.66 -17.48
C GLU A 123 -9.55 5.26 -17.19
N LEU A 124 -9.79 4.02 -16.73
CA LEU A 124 -11.12 3.56 -16.36
C LEU A 124 -11.79 4.47 -15.32
N TYR A 125 -11.11 4.78 -14.22
CA TYR A 125 -11.69 5.58 -13.14
C TYR A 125 -11.82 7.06 -13.49
N MET A 126 -10.91 7.58 -14.32
CA MET A 126 -11.02 8.94 -14.85
C MET A 126 -12.21 9.06 -15.79
N VAL A 127 -12.48 8.04 -16.62
CA VAL A 127 -13.69 7.98 -17.46
C VAL A 127 -14.94 7.81 -16.62
N LEU A 128 -14.96 6.89 -15.66
CA LEU A 128 -16.13 6.65 -14.81
C LEU A 128 -16.57 7.89 -14.02
N THR A 129 -15.68 8.86 -13.83
CA THR A 129 -15.91 10.03 -12.98
C THR A 129 -15.81 11.37 -13.72
N ASP A 130 -15.77 11.39 -15.06
CA ASP A 130 -15.56 12.63 -15.83
C ASP A 130 -16.82 13.48 -15.99
N GLY A 131 -18.00 12.92 -15.69
CA GLY A 131 -19.30 13.59 -15.81
C GLY A 131 -20.16 13.49 -14.55
N GLU A 132 -21.40 13.98 -14.68
CA GLU A 132 -22.39 14.02 -13.59
C GLU A 132 -23.43 12.90 -13.71
N ASP A 133 -23.70 12.43 -14.93
CA ASP A 133 -24.62 11.32 -15.19
C ASP A 133 -23.88 9.98 -15.08
N ALA A 134 -24.11 9.27 -13.97
CA ALA A 134 -23.55 7.96 -13.68
C ALA A 134 -23.89 6.91 -14.75
N THR A 135 -25.09 6.93 -15.33
CA THR A 135 -25.47 6.00 -16.40
C THR A 135 -24.64 6.24 -17.65
N GLN A 136 -24.47 7.51 -18.02
CA GLN A 136 -23.65 7.85 -19.17
C GLN A 136 -22.18 7.51 -18.93
N GLN A 137 -21.64 7.71 -17.72
CA GLN A 137 -20.25 7.35 -17.43
C GLN A 137 -20.01 5.83 -17.48
N ILE A 138 -20.96 5.01 -16.99
CA ILE A 138 -20.88 3.55 -17.15
C ILE A 138 -20.84 3.15 -18.62
N ARG A 139 -21.63 3.80 -19.48
CA ARG A 139 -21.61 3.55 -20.94
C ARG A 139 -20.26 3.88 -21.57
N VAL A 140 -19.68 5.03 -21.22
CA VAL A 140 -18.36 5.41 -21.73
C VAL A 140 -17.29 4.44 -21.23
N ALA A 141 -17.31 4.07 -19.95
CA ALA A 141 -16.40 3.09 -19.38
C ALA A 141 -16.53 1.71 -20.06
N LEU A 142 -17.76 1.27 -20.33
CA LEU A 142 -17.99 0.03 -21.07
C LEU A 142 -17.43 0.10 -22.48
N ALA A 143 -17.61 1.23 -23.19
CA ALA A 143 -17.01 1.44 -24.51
C ALA A 143 -15.47 1.37 -24.47
N VAL A 144 -14.83 1.92 -23.44
CA VAL A 144 -13.37 1.84 -23.22
C VAL A 144 -12.94 0.39 -23.01
N ILE A 145 -13.59 -0.34 -22.11
CA ILE A 145 -13.27 -1.74 -21.77
C ILE A 145 -13.44 -2.65 -22.97
N VAL A 146 -14.55 -2.49 -23.70
CA VAL A 146 -14.83 -3.24 -24.92
C VAL A 146 -13.78 -2.90 -25.97
N HIS A 147 -13.52 -1.63 -26.26
CA HIS A 147 -12.52 -1.25 -27.26
C HIS A 147 -11.14 -1.85 -26.95
N GLY A 148 -10.66 -1.67 -25.71
CA GLY A 148 -9.34 -2.12 -25.26
C GLY A 148 -9.27 -3.60 -24.84
N ASN A 149 -10.35 -4.37 -25.03
CA ASN A 149 -10.48 -5.78 -24.63
C ASN A 149 -9.97 -6.05 -23.19
N HIS A 150 -10.33 -5.17 -22.25
CA HIS A 150 -9.82 -5.24 -20.88
C HIS A 150 -10.32 -6.49 -20.17
N ALA A 151 -11.55 -6.94 -20.42
CA ALA A 151 -12.10 -8.13 -19.79
C ALA A 151 -11.29 -9.40 -20.08
N SER A 152 -10.76 -9.55 -21.30
CA SER A 152 -9.88 -10.67 -21.62
C SER A 152 -8.44 -10.45 -21.16
N ARG A 153 -7.90 -9.22 -21.31
CA ARG A 153 -6.50 -8.91 -20.96
C ARG A 153 -6.24 -8.88 -19.46
N LEU A 154 -7.25 -8.48 -18.68
CA LEU A 154 -7.24 -8.34 -17.22
C LEU A 154 -8.19 -9.37 -16.56
N ARG A 155 -8.27 -10.57 -17.14
CA ARG A 155 -9.13 -11.64 -16.62
C ARG A 155 -8.72 -12.04 -15.19
N ASP A 156 -7.43 -12.02 -14.91
CA ASP A 156 -6.88 -12.32 -13.59
C ASP A 156 -7.36 -11.32 -12.52
N VAL A 157 -7.51 -10.04 -12.86
CA VAL A 157 -8.07 -9.01 -11.97
C VAL A 157 -9.53 -9.34 -11.62
N HIS A 158 -10.32 -9.76 -12.61
CA HIS A 158 -11.73 -10.14 -12.41
C HIS A 158 -11.91 -11.42 -11.62
N GLU A 159 -11.13 -12.47 -11.92
CA GLU A 159 -11.15 -13.71 -11.15
C GLU A 159 -10.81 -13.43 -9.68
N ARG A 160 -9.83 -12.56 -9.40
CA ARG A 160 -9.47 -12.15 -8.04
C ARG A 160 -10.55 -11.30 -7.36
N ALA A 161 -11.16 -10.35 -8.07
CA ALA A 161 -12.26 -9.55 -7.56
C ALA A 161 -13.45 -10.45 -7.14
N ASN A 162 -13.84 -11.40 -7.99
CA ASN A 162 -14.90 -12.36 -7.67
C ASN A 162 -14.52 -13.27 -6.51
N GLN A 163 -13.31 -13.80 -6.47
CA GLN A 163 -12.83 -14.61 -5.34
C GLN A 163 -12.88 -13.83 -4.03
N HIS A 164 -12.54 -12.55 -4.05
CA HIS A 164 -12.61 -11.69 -2.87
C HIS A 164 -14.06 -11.44 -2.42
N MET A 165 -14.94 -11.08 -3.36
CA MET A 165 -16.37 -10.87 -3.05
C MET A 165 -17.04 -12.13 -2.53
N GLU A 166 -16.76 -13.29 -3.13
CA GLU A 166 -17.23 -14.58 -2.63
C GLU A 166 -16.68 -14.91 -1.25
N TRP A 167 -15.40 -14.62 -1.02
CA TRP A 167 -14.78 -14.86 0.27
C TRP A 167 -15.40 -13.98 1.36
N GLN A 168 -15.64 -12.69 1.08
CA GLN A 168 -16.36 -11.78 1.98
C GLN A 168 -17.78 -12.26 2.27
N ALA A 169 -18.50 -12.75 1.25
CA ALA A 169 -19.85 -13.28 1.42
C ALA A 169 -19.90 -14.57 2.26
N LYS A 170 -18.85 -15.40 2.21
CA LYS A 170 -18.76 -16.69 2.93
C LYS A 170 -18.28 -16.55 4.37
N HIS A 171 -17.65 -15.44 4.74
CA HIS A 171 -17.05 -15.28 6.07
C HIS A 171 -17.69 -14.11 6.81
N THR A 172 -18.22 -14.38 7.99
CA THR A 172 -18.58 -13.34 8.96
C THR A 172 -17.29 -12.73 9.50
N ILE A 173 -16.80 -11.70 8.82
CA ILE A 173 -15.57 -11.00 9.20
C ILE A 173 -16.01 -9.79 10.05
N THR A 174 -15.46 -9.69 11.26
CA THR A 174 -15.71 -8.50 12.08
C THR A 174 -15.02 -7.29 11.43
N PRO A 175 -15.62 -6.09 11.50
CA PRO A 175 -14.98 -4.85 11.01
C PRO A 175 -13.53 -4.71 11.49
N ASP A 176 -13.28 -4.99 12.77
CA ASP A 176 -11.93 -4.94 13.38
C ASP A 176 -10.92 -5.87 12.70
N LEU A 177 -11.35 -7.04 12.21
CA LEU A 177 -10.46 -7.97 11.50
C LEU A 177 -10.18 -7.51 10.07
N VAL A 178 -11.14 -6.85 9.41
CA VAL A 178 -10.91 -6.19 8.11
C VAL A 178 -9.89 -5.08 8.28
N GLU A 179 -10.13 -4.18 9.24
CA GLU A 179 -9.25 -3.06 9.56
C GLU A 179 -7.83 -3.54 9.92
N ALA A 180 -7.71 -4.57 10.75
CA ALA A 180 -6.41 -5.14 11.11
C ALA A 180 -5.67 -5.70 9.88
N ARG A 181 -6.37 -6.37 8.95
CA ARG A 181 -5.76 -6.91 7.73
C ARG A 181 -5.32 -5.80 6.77
N GLU A 182 -6.13 -4.76 6.62
CA GLU A 182 -5.79 -3.57 5.83
C GLU A 182 -4.61 -2.83 6.43
N ALA A 183 -4.57 -2.67 7.75
CA ALA A 183 -3.44 -2.08 8.46
C ALA A 183 -2.16 -2.88 8.24
N VAL A 184 -2.20 -4.22 8.29
CA VAL A 184 -1.04 -5.07 7.93
C VAL A 184 -0.59 -4.84 6.48
N ALA A 185 -1.53 -4.75 5.53
CA ALA A 185 -1.21 -4.47 4.13
C ALA A 185 -0.59 -3.08 3.96
N ASN A 186 -1.09 -2.08 4.68
CA ASN A 186 -0.53 -0.73 4.65
C ASN A 186 0.90 -0.72 5.22
N LYS A 187 1.16 -1.48 6.29
CA LYS A 187 2.51 -1.62 6.87
C LYS A 187 3.53 -2.16 5.85
N SER A 188 3.16 -3.11 4.97
CA SER A 188 4.08 -3.56 3.90
C SER A 188 4.35 -2.48 2.86
N ARG A 189 3.31 -1.75 2.43
CA ARG A 189 3.40 -0.73 1.37
C ARG A 189 4.21 0.50 1.79
N THR A 190 4.08 0.92 3.04
CA THR A 190 4.74 2.14 3.52
C THR A 190 6.17 1.88 4.03
N SER A 191 6.67 0.64 3.99
CA SER A 191 8.01 0.31 4.49
C SER A 191 9.05 0.46 3.39
N LYS A 192 10.04 1.33 3.56
CA LYS A 192 11.12 1.49 2.56
C LYS A 192 12.42 0.81 2.99
N VAL A 193 12.69 0.78 4.30
CA VAL A 193 13.99 0.34 4.84
C VAL A 193 13.91 -0.95 5.66
N ASP A 194 12.75 -1.31 6.22
CA ASP A 194 12.62 -2.46 7.16
C ASP A 194 12.88 -3.83 6.48
N GLY A 195 13.04 -3.87 5.15
CA GLY A 195 13.49 -5.05 4.43
C GLY A 195 14.96 -5.40 4.68
N PHE A 196 15.81 -4.39 4.89
CA PHE A 196 17.26 -4.50 5.11
C PHE A 196 17.74 -3.82 6.38
N THR A 197 16.84 -3.30 7.21
CA THR A 197 17.16 -2.74 8.52
C THR A 197 16.33 -3.40 9.62
N CYS A 198 16.83 -3.33 10.86
CA CYS A 198 16.05 -3.69 12.04
C CYS A 198 16.14 -2.60 13.09
N ALA A 199 15.07 -2.42 13.86
CA ALA A 199 15.14 -1.62 15.07
C ALA A 199 16.18 -2.14 16.05
N VAL A 200 16.92 -1.21 16.64
CA VAL A 200 17.88 -1.49 17.70
C VAL A 200 17.36 -0.90 19.01
N SER A 201 17.47 -1.67 20.09
CA SER A 201 17.17 -1.11 21.41
C SER A 201 18.26 -0.13 21.78
N LEU A 202 17.87 1.08 22.16
CA LEU A 202 18.76 2.17 22.55
C LEU A 202 19.71 1.79 23.69
N ASN A 203 19.27 0.91 24.59
CA ASN A 203 20.08 0.34 25.66
C ASN A 203 21.27 -0.51 25.21
N THR A 204 21.25 -0.99 23.96
CA THR A 204 22.33 -1.81 23.39
C THR A 204 23.41 -0.95 22.73
N LEU A 205 23.18 0.36 22.60
CA LEU A 205 24.13 1.32 22.06
C LEU A 205 25.21 1.63 23.10
N LYS A 206 26.38 1.01 22.91
CA LYS A 206 27.51 1.12 23.85
C LYS A 206 28.33 2.40 23.67
N ARG A 207 28.25 3.04 22.51
CA ARG A 207 29.03 4.23 22.16
C ARG A 207 28.12 5.44 22.13
N ASP A 208 28.58 6.56 22.69
CA ASP A 208 27.83 7.81 22.66
C ASP A 208 27.62 8.31 21.21
N GLU A 209 28.55 8.01 20.31
CA GLU A 209 28.44 8.29 18.87
C GLU A 209 27.24 7.60 18.21
N ASP A 210 26.84 6.41 18.70
CA ASP A 210 25.69 5.67 18.15
C ASP A 210 24.35 6.23 18.67
N ARG A 211 24.37 7.12 19.67
CA ARG A 211 23.15 7.71 20.27
C ARG A 211 22.56 8.84 19.44
N SER A 212 23.29 9.32 18.44
CA SER A 212 22.84 10.39 17.54
C SER A 212 22.81 9.92 16.10
N CYS A 213 21.82 10.40 15.34
CA CYS A 213 21.70 10.07 13.93
C CYS A 213 22.87 10.70 13.16
N PRO A 214 23.62 9.95 12.35
CA PRO A 214 24.75 10.50 11.58
C PRO A 214 24.32 11.47 10.47
N ILE A 215 23.03 11.49 10.11
CA ILE A 215 22.48 12.36 9.05
C ILE A 215 22.05 13.70 9.64
N CYS A 216 21.15 13.70 10.62
CA CYS A 216 20.59 14.93 11.20
C CYS A 216 21.32 15.39 12.46
N GLN A 217 22.23 14.59 13.02
CA GLN A 217 22.98 14.84 14.26
C GLN A 217 22.12 14.98 15.52
N ASN A 218 20.82 14.69 15.43
CA ASN A 218 19.93 14.68 16.57
C ASN A 218 20.05 13.38 17.36
N SER A 219 19.91 13.47 18.68
CA SER A 219 19.84 12.30 19.55
C SER A 219 18.55 11.51 19.29
N HIS A 220 18.66 10.18 19.24
CA HIS A 220 17.52 9.28 19.09
C HIS A 220 16.59 9.25 20.32
N LEU A 221 16.96 9.95 21.40
CA LEU A 221 16.28 9.93 22.71
C LEU A 221 15.90 11.31 23.22
N ASP A 222 15.94 12.32 22.37
CA ASP A 222 15.67 13.68 22.80
C ASP A 222 14.16 13.96 22.92
N PHE A 223 13.56 13.46 24.00
CA PHE A 223 12.18 13.74 24.40
C PHE A 223 11.91 15.21 24.72
N SER A 224 12.95 16.04 24.82
CA SER A 224 12.82 17.48 25.08
C SER A 224 12.64 18.28 23.79
N SER A 225 13.27 17.83 22.70
CA SER A 225 13.20 18.51 21.40
C SER A 225 12.20 17.89 20.43
N PHE A 226 11.79 16.63 20.63
CA PHE A 226 10.93 15.89 19.70
C PHE A 226 9.68 15.32 20.37
N THR A 227 8.58 15.25 19.62
CA THR A 227 7.38 14.57 20.09
C THR A 227 7.59 13.06 20.12
N LEU A 228 6.71 12.34 20.81
CA LEU A 228 6.78 10.89 20.84
C LEU A 228 6.60 10.29 19.42
N GLU A 229 5.73 10.88 18.61
CA GLU A 229 5.51 10.46 17.22
C GLU A 229 6.76 10.65 16.36
N ASP A 230 7.49 11.76 16.53
CA ASP A 230 8.75 12.01 15.84
C ASP A 230 9.81 10.95 16.21
N LEU A 231 9.92 10.64 17.51
CA LEU A 231 10.85 9.62 18.00
C LEU A 231 10.48 8.20 17.52
N ILE A 232 9.19 7.89 17.40
CA ILE A 232 8.69 6.64 16.81
C ILE A 232 8.90 6.61 15.30
N ALA A 233 8.84 7.75 14.62
CA ALA A 233 9.07 7.83 13.18
C ALA A 233 10.56 7.70 12.84
N ASP A 234 11.45 8.33 13.62
CA ASP A 234 12.90 8.35 13.38
C ASP A 234 13.71 7.50 14.37
N TYR A 235 13.11 6.43 14.89
CA TYR A 235 13.78 5.50 15.79
C TYR A 235 15.06 4.89 15.16
N PRO A 236 16.06 4.51 15.97
CA PRO A 236 17.32 3.99 15.44
C PRO A 236 17.14 2.60 14.81
N VAL A 237 17.57 2.50 13.56
CA VAL A 237 17.63 1.26 12.80
C VAL A 237 19.06 0.92 12.43
N GLN A 238 19.41 -0.35 12.52
CA GLN A 238 20.69 -0.87 12.05
C GLN A 238 20.57 -1.42 10.64
N ILE A 239 21.46 -0.99 9.75
CA ILE A 239 21.57 -1.53 8.40
C ILE A 239 22.24 -2.91 8.45
N LYS A 240 21.51 -3.95 8.04
CA LYS A 240 21.99 -5.35 8.10
C LYS A 240 23.30 -5.58 7.34
N PHE A 241 23.54 -4.86 6.25
CA PHE A 241 24.74 -5.08 5.43
C PHE A 241 26.06 -4.57 6.05
N CYS A 242 25.99 -3.58 6.95
CA CYS A 242 27.18 -2.88 7.44
C CYS A 242 27.17 -2.55 8.93
N GLY A 243 26.08 -2.83 9.66
CA GLY A 243 25.99 -2.63 11.11
C GLY A 243 25.80 -1.19 11.58
N HIS A 244 25.89 -0.19 10.69
CA HIS A 244 25.69 1.22 11.06
C HIS A 244 24.25 1.50 11.47
N ILE A 245 24.10 2.31 12.51
CA ILE A 245 22.83 2.75 13.08
C ILE A 245 22.50 4.15 12.57
N ILE A 246 21.27 4.33 12.12
CA ILE A 246 20.75 5.58 11.54
C ILE A 246 19.29 5.74 11.97
N GLY A 247 18.82 6.98 12.11
CA GLY A 247 17.38 7.23 12.28
C GLY A 247 16.59 6.71 11.09
N LYS A 248 15.47 6.04 11.36
CA LYS A 248 14.65 5.40 10.32
C LYS A 248 14.18 6.40 9.26
N SER A 249 13.50 7.47 9.68
CA SER A 249 12.98 8.49 8.76
C SER A 249 14.10 9.17 7.99
N CYS A 250 15.23 9.44 8.64
CA CYS A 250 16.43 9.97 7.98
C CYS A 250 16.95 9.02 6.89
N LEU A 251 16.94 7.70 7.14
CA LEU A 251 17.36 6.70 6.15
C LEU A 251 16.33 6.54 5.03
N GLU A 252 15.04 6.61 5.32
CA GLU A 252 13.99 6.59 4.29
C GLU A 252 14.13 7.79 3.35
N LEU A 253 14.33 9.00 3.90
CA LEU A 253 14.60 10.21 3.13
C LEU A 253 15.88 10.07 2.27
N TRP A 254 16.92 9.43 2.83
CA TRP A 254 18.16 9.16 2.09
C TRP A 254 17.94 8.24 0.88
N ILE A 255 17.08 7.23 1.01
CA ILE A 255 16.71 6.33 -0.10
C ILE A 255 15.90 7.08 -1.17
N ASP A 256 15.01 7.98 -0.76
CA ASP A 256 14.14 8.76 -1.64
C ASP A 256 14.88 9.88 -2.40
N THR A 257 15.90 10.47 -1.80
CA THR A 257 16.65 11.61 -2.37
C THR A 257 17.22 11.27 -3.76
N PRO A 258 16.88 11.94 -4.86
CA PRO A 258 17.33 11.58 -6.21
C PRO A 258 18.85 11.37 -6.35
N LEU A 259 19.28 10.37 -7.12
CA LEU A 259 20.71 10.16 -7.43
C LEU A 259 21.21 11.31 -8.30
N THR A 260 22.37 11.87 -7.99
CA THR A 260 22.99 12.95 -8.78
C THR A 260 23.31 12.50 -10.21
N ASP A 261 23.73 11.24 -10.37
CA ASP A 261 23.98 10.59 -11.67
C ASP A 261 23.60 9.10 -11.57
N PRO A 262 22.38 8.71 -11.96
CA PRO A 262 21.93 7.33 -11.88
C PRO A 262 22.69 6.37 -12.80
N ALA A 263 23.27 6.86 -13.90
CA ALA A 263 24.03 6.03 -14.83
C ALA A 263 25.38 5.63 -14.23
N ARG A 264 26.02 6.56 -13.51
CA ARG A 264 27.31 6.32 -12.85
C ARG A 264 27.18 5.69 -11.46
N TYR A 265 26.11 6.01 -10.72
CA TYR A 265 25.87 5.54 -9.35
C TYR A 265 24.48 4.92 -9.22
N PRO A 266 24.24 3.73 -9.80
CA PRO A 266 22.90 3.15 -9.91
C PRO A 266 22.29 2.67 -8.58
N HIS A 267 23.05 2.72 -7.49
CA HIS A 267 22.63 2.14 -6.21
C HIS A 267 22.79 3.15 -5.07
N ARG A 268 21.86 3.08 -4.12
CA ARG A 268 21.99 3.75 -2.82
C ARG A 268 23.01 3.03 -1.97
N THR A 269 23.78 3.83 -1.25
CA THR A 269 24.81 3.36 -0.32
C THR A 269 24.54 3.88 1.08
N CYS A 270 25.07 3.20 2.10
CA CYS A 270 25.12 3.71 3.46
C CYS A 270 25.76 5.11 3.48
N PRO A 271 25.16 6.10 4.16
CA PRO A 271 25.70 7.46 4.22
C PRO A 271 27.04 7.52 5.00
N ILE A 272 27.31 6.56 5.87
CA ILE A 272 28.54 6.49 6.66
C ILE A 272 29.67 5.80 5.88
N CYS A 273 29.50 4.51 5.56
CA CYS A 273 30.59 3.68 5.01
C CYS A 273 30.51 3.42 3.50
N ARG A 274 29.50 3.97 2.82
CA ARG A 274 29.28 3.81 1.37
C ARG A 274 29.07 2.36 0.89
N VAL A 275 28.84 1.42 1.80
CA VAL A 275 28.41 0.06 1.44
C VAL A 275 27.05 0.13 0.72
N GLN A 276 26.93 -0.55 -0.41
CA GLN A 276 25.69 -0.63 -1.19
C GLN A 276 24.54 -1.22 -0.34
N ILE A 277 23.39 -0.57 -0.39
CA ILE A 277 22.16 -0.95 0.32
C ILE A 277 21.09 -1.47 -0.66
N THR A 278 20.85 -0.76 -1.76
CA THR A 278 19.83 -1.17 -2.75
C THR A 278 20.44 -2.05 -3.84
N GLY A 279 19.62 -2.91 -4.45
CA GLY A 279 20.08 -3.83 -5.49
C GLY A 279 20.88 -5.02 -4.95
N ARG A 280 20.84 -5.24 -3.63
CA ARG A 280 21.36 -6.43 -2.97
C ARG A 280 20.23 -7.36 -2.58
N ASP A 281 20.52 -8.65 -2.61
CA ASP A 281 19.61 -9.65 -2.06
C ASP A 281 19.47 -9.45 -0.55
N LEU A 282 18.22 -9.32 -0.11
CA LEU A 282 17.89 -9.26 1.30
C LEU A 282 18.16 -10.63 1.93
N ALA A 283 18.65 -10.64 3.16
CA ALA A 283 18.73 -11.88 3.93
C ALA A 283 17.33 -12.53 3.96
N PRO A 284 17.22 -13.81 3.56
CA PRO A 284 15.93 -14.47 3.55
C PRO A 284 15.38 -14.50 4.99
N PRO A 285 14.06 -14.39 5.17
CA PRO A 285 13.45 -14.58 6.47
C PRO A 285 13.80 -15.97 7.01
N SER A 286 13.79 -16.15 8.33
CA SER A 286 14.08 -17.47 8.93
C SER A 286 13.12 -18.53 8.41
N ARG A 287 13.56 -19.79 8.40
CA ARG A 287 12.74 -20.92 7.89
C ARG A 287 11.40 -21.00 8.61
N GLU A 288 11.37 -20.66 9.90
CA GLU A 288 10.15 -20.64 10.70
C GLU A 288 9.20 -19.54 10.26
N LEU A 289 9.69 -18.31 10.01
CA LEU A 289 8.87 -17.24 9.46
C LEU A 289 8.36 -17.57 8.05
N GLN A 290 9.18 -18.20 7.22
CA GLN A 290 8.76 -18.68 5.90
C GLN A 290 7.63 -19.71 6.01
N ASN A 291 7.78 -20.69 6.90
CA ASN A 291 6.77 -21.72 7.14
C ASN A 291 5.48 -21.11 7.70
N HIS A 292 5.58 -20.16 8.63
CA HIS A 292 4.42 -19.47 9.17
C HIS A 292 3.63 -18.76 8.07
N VAL A 293 4.28 -17.92 7.26
CA VAL A 293 3.58 -17.19 6.18
C VAL A 293 3.04 -18.12 5.09
N ARG A 294 3.68 -19.27 4.84
CA ARG A 294 3.24 -20.24 3.84
C ARG A 294 2.07 -21.09 4.31
N PHE A 295 2.11 -21.59 5.54
CA PHE A 295 1.23 -22.66 6.00
C PHE A 295 0.23 -22.24 7.08
N ASN A 296 0.41 -21.07 7.72
CA ASN A 296 -0.55 -20.58 8.70
C ASN A 296 -1.84 -20.12 8.01
N ALA A 297 -2.99 -20.63 8.48
CA ALA A 297 -4.30 -20.31 7.92
C ALA A 297 -4.60 -18.80 7.99
N SER A 298 -4.33 -18.12 9.10
CA SER A 298 -4.57 -16.68 9.23
C SER A 298 -3.76 -15.86 8.22
N CYS A 299 -2.49 -16.23 7.98
CA CYS A 299 -1.68 -15.61 6.93
C CYS A 299 -2.26 -15.86 5.54
N HIS A 300 -2.74 -17.07 5.26
CA HIS A 300 -3.38 -17.39 3.98
C HIS A 300 -4.66 -16.57 3.76
N GLU A 301 -5.52 -16.50 4.77
CA GLU A 301 -6.75 -15.71 4.72
C GLU A 301 -6.46 -14.21 4.61
N LEU A 302 -5.47 -13.70 5.32
CA LEU A 302 -5.03 -12.32 5.20
C LEU A 302 -4.55 -12.02 3.77
N LYS A 303 -3.65 -12.85 3.22
CA LYS A 303 -3.14 -12.68 1.84
C LYS A 303 -4.26 -12.70 0.79
N LYS A 304 -5.28 -13.55 0.97
CA LYS A 304 -6.47 -13.57 0.11
C LYS A 304 -7.32 -12.31 0.26
N ALA A 305 -7.50 -11.84 1.50
CA ALA A 305 -8.30 -10.66 1.79
C ALA A 305 -7.68 -9.39 1.21
N VAL A 306 -6.38 -9.16 1.39
CA VAL A 306 -5.72 -7.89 1.02
C VAL A 306 -4.72 -8.03 -0.14
N TRP A 307 -4.79 -9.15 -0.85
CA TRP A 307 -4.01 -9.46 -2.05
C TRP A 307 -2.50 -9.36 -1.89
N MET A 308 -2.03 -9.81 -0.74
CA MET A 308 -0.64 -9.68 -0.38
C MET A 308 0.15 -10.93 -0.81
N LYS A 309 1.32 -10.73 -1.43
CA LYS A 309 2.28 -11.79 -1.71
C LYS A 309 3.00 -12.22 -0.43
N ASN A 310 3.67 -13.38 -0.47
CA ASN A 310 4.50 -13.82 0.66
C ASN A 310 5.59 -12.80 1.02
N SER A 311 6.22 -12.18 0.01
CA SER A 311 7.27 -11.16 0.19
C SER A 311 6.76 -9.91 0.92
N GLU A 312 5.60 -9.40 0.52
CA GLU A 312 4.95 -8.26 1.16
C GLU A 312 4.52 -8.59 2.59
N CYS A 313 4.03 -9.83 2.83
CA CYS A 313 3.70 -10.29 4.17
C CYS A 313 4.93 -10.34 5.08
N TRP A 314 6.07 -10.84 4.58
CA TRP A 314 7.34 -10.80 5.32
C TRP A 314 7.77 -9.38 5.66
N LEU A 315 7.59 -8.43 4.74
CA LEU A 315 7.94 -7.03 4.95
C LEU A 315 7.06 -6.36 6.01
N ALA A 316 5.73 -6.59 5.96
CA ALA A 316 4.82 -6.12 7.01
C ALA A 316 5.23 -6.64 8.40
N ILE A 317 5.53 -7.95 8.49
CA ILE A 317 5.94 -8.59 9.74
C ILE A 317 7.25 -7.96 10.27
N LYS A 318 8.27 -7.78 9.42
CA LYS A 318 9.55 -7.16 9.80
C LYS A 318 9.37 -5.71 10.27
N ARG A 319 8.52 -4.93 9.59
CA ARG A 319 8.18 -3.58 10.02
C ARG A 319 7.53 -3.58 11.40
N MET A 320 6.51 -4.42 11.60
CA MET A 320 5.80 -4.51 12.88
C MET A 320 6.73 -4.96 14.02
N MET A 321 7.65 -5.91 13.77
CA MET A 321 8.68 -6.31 14.73
C MET A 321 9.60 -5.15 15.11
N SER A 322 9.96 -4.32 14.13
CA SER A 322 10.82 -3.16 14.35
C SER A 322 10.08 -2.04 15.10
N GLU A 323 8.81 -1.82 14.77
CA GLU A 323 7.93 -0.89 15.49
C GLU A 323 7.71 -1.29 16.95
N GLU A 324 7.41 -2.57 17.23
CA GLU A 324 7.28 -3.05 18.60
C GLU A 324 8.59 -2.89 19.39
N THR A 325 9.73 -3.17 18.75
CA THR A 325 11.05 -2.96 19.37
C THR A 325 11.29 -1.49 19.71
N ALA A 326 10.95 -0.58 18.80
CA ALA A 326 11.09 0.85 19.00
C ALA A 326 10.22 1.32 20.18
N LEU A 327 8.95 0.91 20.20
CA LEU A 327 8.00 1.24 21.27
C LEU A 327 8.47 0.69 22.63
N GLU A 328 8.93 -0.56 22.70
CA GLU A 328 9.49 -1.14 23.92
C GLU A 328 10.76 -0.41 24.40
N ALA A 329 11.62 0.01 23.48
CA ALA A 329 12.84 0.74 23.80
C ALA A 329 12.52 2.15 24.34
N LEU A 330 11.64 2.90 23.67
CA LEU A 330 11.19 4.23 24.11
C LEU A 330 10.48 4.17 25.46
N ARG A 331 9.64 3.15 25.68
CA ARG A 331 8.98 2.91 26.96
C ARG A 331 9.99 2.66 28.08
N LYS A 332 11.04 1.89 27.80
CA LYS A 332 12.11 1.66 28.77
C LYS A 332 12.88 2.94 29.09
N GLU A 333 13.17 3.78 28.11
CA GLU A 333 13.84 5.06 28.34
C GLU A 333 12.97 6.03 29.14
N LEU A 334 11.67 6.11 28.81
CA LEU A 334 10.73 6.96 29.51
C LEU A 334 10.66 6.64 31.01
N LEU A 335 10.88 5.38 31.41
CA LEU A 335 10.98 4.96 32.81
C LEU A 335 12.18 5.59 33.56
N GLU A 336 13.21 6.06 32.86
CA GLU A 336 14.33 6.80 33.43
C GLU A 336 13.98 8.29 33.65
N GLN A 337 12.90 8.77 33.00
CA GLN A 337 12.39 10.15 33.09
C GLN A 337 11.06 10.23 33.86
N LYS A 338 10.86 9.37 34.86
CA LYS A 338 9.60 9.28 35.63
C LYS A 338 9.12 10.56 36.29
N ASP A 339 10.03 11.49 36.55
CA ASP A 339 9.74 12.78 37.18
C ASP A 339 9.34 13.87 36.16
N ALA A 340 9.33 13.56 34.86
CA ALA A 340 8.88 14.49 33.82
C ALA A 340 7.37 14.72 33.91
N GLU A 341 6.94 15.97 33.71
CA GLU A 341 5.54 16.40 33.83
C GLU A 341 4.60 15.67 32.86
N ASP A 342 5.12 15.23 31.71
CA ASP A 342 4.38 14.54 30.65
C ASP A 342 4.55 13.01 30.64
N TYR A 343 5.22 12.44 31.65
CA TYR A 343 5.52 11.00 31.74
C TYR A 343 4.27 10.13 31.57
N ASN A 344 3.19 10.42 32.32
CA ASN A 344 1.98 9.60 32.28
C ASN A 344 1.31 9.62 30.90
N THR A 345 1.26 10.80 30.25
CA THR A 345 0.68 10.96 28.92
C THR A 345 1.47 10.18 27.87
N LYS A 346 2.81 10.34 27.86
CA LYS A 346 3.69 9.61 26.94
C LYS A 346 3.64 8.10 27.18
N GLN A 347 3.54 7.67 28.44
CA GLN A 347 3.44 6.27 28.82
C GLN A 347 2.12 5.64 28.33
N GLU A 348 0.99 6.34 28.50
CA GLU A 348 -0.31 5.90 28.00
C GLU A 348 -0.32 5.81 26.47
N GLU A 349 0.27 6.80 25.77
CA GLU A 349 0.36 6.78 24.32
C GLU A 349 1.20 5.60 23.80
N LEU A 350 2.34 5.32 24.43
CA LEU A 350 3.17 4.14 24.13
C LEU A 350 2.41 2.83 24.37
N ASP A 351 1.67 2.74 25.47
CA ASP A 351 0.87 1.56 25.82
C ASP A 351 -0.28 1.35 24.82
N ASN A 352 -0.91 2.43 24.35
CA ASN A 352 -1.92 2.40 23.30
C ASN A 352 -1.33 1.90 21.98
N LYS A 353 -0.19 2.45 21.51
CA LYS A 353 0.44 1.99 20.27
C LYS A 353 0.91 0.53 20.34
N LEU A 354 1.39 0.07 21.50
CA LEU A 354 1.70 -1.36 21.71
C LEU A 354 0.44 -2.24 21.67
N ASN A 355 -0.67 -1.75 22.22
CA ASN A 355 -1.95 -2.44 22.16
C ASN A 355 -2.49 -2.51 20.72
N ASP A 356 -2.27 -1.49 19.89
CA ASP A 356 -2.68 -1.47 18.48
C ASP A 356 -1.98 -2.56 17.64
N LEU A 357 -0.79 -3.01 18.04
CA LEU A 357 -0.09 -4.11 17.36
C LEU A 357 -0.70 -5.49 17.65
N LYS A 358 -1.41 -5.67 18.78
CA LYS A 358 -2.01 -6.97 19.16
C LYS A 358 -3.02 -7.50 18.15
N PRO A 359 -4.04 -6.73 17.69
CA PRO A 359 -4.97 -7.22 16.67
C PRO A 359 -4.26 -7.53 15.35
N LEU A 360 -3.21 -6.79 14.98
CA LEU A 360 -2.42 -7.07 13.78
C LEU A 360 -1.66 -8.40 13.87
N LYS A 361 -0.98 -8.65 15.00
CA LYS A 361 -0.31 -9.93 15.29
C LYS A 361 -1.31 -11.09 15.23
N LYS A 362 -2.50 -10.90 15.80
CA LYS A 362 -3.59 -11.90 15.76
C LYS A 362 -4.11 -12.14 14.34
N ALA A 363 -4.28 -11.09 13.53
CA ALA A 363 -4.70 -11.19 12.13
C ALA A 363 -3.68 -11.99 11.28
N LEU A 364 -2.40 -11.93 11.65
CA LEU A 364 -1.31 -12.73 11.07
C LEU A 364 -1.17 -14.13 11.69
N GLY A 365 -1.97 -14.47 12.70
CA GLY A 365 -1.96 -15.77 13.36
C GLY A 365 -0.77 -16.00 14.31
N PHE A 366 -0.13 -14.94 14.80
CA PHE A 366 0.98 -15.06 15.75
C PHE A 366 0.50 -15.22 17.20
N GLY A 367 1.12 -16.15 17.90
CA GLY A 367 1.19 -16.13 19.37
C GLY A 367 2.45 -15.42 19.86
N GLU A 368 2.43 -14.93 21.10
CA GLU A 368 3.52 -14.09 21.65
C GLU A 368 4.89 -14.80 21.68
N GLN A 369 4.93 -16.10 21.96
CA GLN A 369 6.19 -16.86 22.01
C GLN A 369 6.89 -16.93 20.65
N LEU A 370 6.14 -17.30 19.60
CA LEU A 370 6.67 -17.36 18.24
C LEU A 370 7.08 -15.97 17.76
N TRP A 371 6.26 -14.96 18.04
CA TRP A 371 6.56 -13.58 17.68
C TRP A 371 7.87 -13.09 18.30
N LYS A 372 8.03 -13.27 19.62
CA LYS A 372 9.25 -12.88 20.35
C LYS A 372 10.49 -13.60 19.81
N LYS A 373 10.37 -14.90 19.51
CA LYS A 373 11.47 -15.68 18.92
C LYS A 373 11.89 -15.13 17.56
N LEU A 374 10.94 -14.97 16.64
CA LEU A 374 11.22 -14.49 15.29
C LEU A 374 11.73 -13.04 15.28
N ARG A 375 11.27 -12.20 16.21
CA ARG A 375 11.77 -10.84 16.40
C ARG A 375 13.25 -10.84 16.80
N ALA A 376 13.64 -11.68 17.75
CA ALA A 376 15.04 -11.84 18.15
C ALA A 376 15.91 -12.36 17.00
N GLU A 377 15.44 -13.39 16.29
CA GLU A 377 16.13 -13.89 15.09
C GLU A 377 16.30 -12.80 14.03
N TRP A 378 15.27 -11.96 13.81
CA TRP A 378 15.36 -10.85 12.87
C TRP A 378 16.37 -9.80 13.30
N GLN A 379 16.42 -9.47 14.60
CA GLN A 379 17.41 -8.53 15.14
C GLN A 379 18.84 -9.06 14.98
N GLU A 380 19.06 -10.36 15.09
CA GLU A 380 20.38 -10.99 14.95
C GLU A 380 20.77 -11.28 13.49
N ALA A 381 19.79 -11.49 12.61
CA ALA A 381 20.03 -11.89 11.23
C ALA A 381 20.87 -10.86 10.47
N GLY A 382 21.86 -11.33 9.71
CA GLY A 382 22.64 -10.50 8.78
C GLY A 382 23.69 -9.61 9.44
N MET A 383 23.82 -9.59 10.77
CA MET A 383 24.94 -8.90 11.41
C MET A 383 26.25 -9.60 11.02
N LYS A 384 27.07 -8.94 10.20
CA LYS A 384 28.46 -9.37 10.00
C LYS A 384 29.19 -9.15 11.32
N THR A 385 29.65 -10.25 11.92
CA THR A 385 30.64 -10.21 12.99
C THR A 385 32.00 -9.79 12.46
#